data_AF-A0A3S1A819-F1
#
_entry.id   AF-A0A3S1A819-F1
#
_cell.length_a   1.000
_cell.length_b   1.000
_cell.length_c   1.000
_cell.angle_alpha   90.00
_cell.angle_beta   90.00
_cell.angle_gamma   90.00
#
_symmetry.space_group_name_H-M   'P 1'
#
loop_
_entity.id
_entity.type
_entity.pdbx_description
1 polymer ?
#
loop_
_entity_poly.entity_id
_entity_poly.type
_entity_poly.pdbx_seq_one_letter_code
_entity_poly.pdbx_strand_id
1 'polypeptide(L)'
;MSDNNQQQEQGVETTLAAKCVRALLERHGVPRNKHSAVVTDVLGLSYSQGNRRLTTRATWELEELRTLAEHYGETLTELVSLGQHDEMEDATLVTGTTSTPCRVARGPAVHKPRLGALVLTKVDADWLVLPAEPNLATQAYDIKRLLVEPSSATSRRIAVLDDHPESAQLIVSYLKTAGFDPVAFTNLDRIAASAAAGEFDGYVLDWIIVKDSIQDTVSDLVAAIRARDAHCPIVVLTGQMRNGIADEAEIATAMAKYRLKFFEKPAPLPIISAALATSFSAA
;
A
#
# COMPACT_ATOMS: atom_id res chain seq x y z
N MET A 1 -76.73 -1.03 0.86
CA MET A 1 -76.78 -0.61 -0.55
C MET A 1 -76.38 0.86 -0.57
N SER A 2 -75.13 1.25 -0.74
CA SER A 2 -74.04 0.69 -1.57
C SER A 2 -72.69 0.98 -0.87
N ASP A 3 -71.90 -0.04 -0.53
CA ASP A 3 -70.71 -0.51 -1.27
C ASP A 3 -69.75 0.63 -1.62
N ASN A 4 -68.77 0.95 -0.77
CA ASN A 4 -67.50 0.24 -0.55
C ASN A 4 -66.62 0.22 -1.81
N ASN A 5 -65.91 1.32 -2.08
CA ASN A 5 -64.82 1.34 -3.05
C ASN A 5 -63.71 2.35 -2.67
N GLN A 6 -63.16 2.21 -1.47
CA GLN A 6 -61.98 2.97 -1.02
C GLN A 6 -60.90 2.11 -0.35
N GLN A 7 -60.78 0.83 -0.71
CA GLN A 7 -59.66 0.02 -0.26
C GLN A 7 -59.10 -0.82 -1.42
N GLN A 8 -57.95 -0.40 -1.97
CA GLN A 8 -56.74 -1.24 -2.16
C GLN A 8 -55.72 -0.53 -3.07
N GLU A 9 -54.98 0.44 -2.52
CA GLU A 9 -53.59 0.72 -2.94
C GLU A 9 -52.66 0.37 -1.77
N GLN A 10 -52.60 -0.92 -1.43
CA GLN A 10 -51.55 -1.43 -0.55
C GLN A 10 -50.31 -1.66 -1.42
N GLY A 11 -49.33 -0.77 -1.31
CA GLY A 11 -48.07 -0.83 -2.04
C GLY A 11 -47.35 -2.17 -1.83
N VAL A 12 -47.19 -2.94 -2.91
CA VAL A 12 -46.51 -4.23 -2.89
C VAL A 12 -45.05 -4.03 -2.47
N GLU A 13 -44.68 -4.53 -1.29
CA GLU A 13 -43.29 -4.50 -0.82
C GLU A 13 -42.37 -5.20 -1.80
N THR A 14 -41.51 -4.42 -2.45
CA THR A 14 -40.54 -4.84 -3.46
C THR A 14 -39.35 -5.54 -2.81
N THR A 15 -38.87 -6.64 -3.38
CA THR A 15 -37.75 -7.43 -2.84
C THR A 15 -36.43 -6.64 -2.86
N LEU A 16 -35.48 -6.99 -1.97
CA LEU A 16 -34.15 -6.35 -1.95
C LEU A 16 -33.45 -6.49 -3.31
N ALA A 17 -33.50 -7.66 -3.93
CA ALA A 17 -32.93 -7.90 -5.26
C ALA A 17 -33.52 -6.94 -6.32
N ALA A 18 -34.85 -6.76 -6.33
CA ALA A 18 -35.49 -5.81 -7.23
C ALA A 18 -35.08 -4.35 -6.94
N LYS A 19 -34.81 -3.98 -5.68
CA LYS A 19 -34.25 -2.67 -5.33
C LYS A 19 -32.82 -2.50 -5.87
N CYS A 20 -31.97 -3.51 -5.72
CA CYS A 20 -30.60 -3.49 -6.25
C CYS A 20 -30.57 -3.35 -7.78
N VAL A 21 -31.41 -4.11 -8.48
CA VAL A 21 -31.53 -4.02 -9.94
C VAL A 21 -32.07 -2.65 -10.36
N ARG A 22 -33.08 -2.09 -9.68
CA ARG A 22 -33.57 -0.74 -9.99
C ARG A 22 -32.48 0.31 -9.79
N ALA A 23 -31.72 0.23 -8.69
CA ALA A 23 -30.61 1.14 -8.44
C ALA A 23 -29.50 1.03 -9.50
N LEU A 24 -29.21 -0.18 -9.99
CA LEU A 24 -28.30 -0.42 -11.12
C LEU A 24 -28.81 0.27 -12.39
N LEU A 25 -30.06 0.02 -12.75
CA LEU A 25 -30.64 0.60 -13.96
C LEU A 25 -30.70 2.13 -13.89
N GLU A 26 -31.06 2.70 -12.74
CA GLU A 26 -31.11 4.15 -12.55
C GLU A 26 -29.72 4.80 -12.66
N ARG A 27 -28.67 4.23 -12.04
CA ARG A 27 -27.31 4.80 -12.12
C ARG A 27 -26.68 4.71 -13.51
N HIS A 28 -27.10 3.74 -14.32
CA HIS A 28 -26.72 3.61 -15.74
C HIS A 28 -27.67 4.36 -16.69
N GLY A 29 -28.52 5.25 -16.15
CA GLY A 29 -29.33 6.17 -16.95
C GLY A 29 -30.57 5.54 -17.60
N VAL A 30 -30.98 4.34 -17.19
CA VAL A 30 -32.19 3.68 -17.71
C VAL A 30 -33.44 4.28 -17.05
N PRO A 31 -34.37 4.86 -17.84
CA PRO A 31 -35.61 5.40 -17.31
C PRO A 31 -36.50 4.33 -16.66
N ARG A 32 -37.20 4.68 -15.57
CA ARG A 32 -38.04 3.75 -14.79
C ARG A 32 -39.08 2.96 -15.60
N ASN A 33 -39.67 3.58 -16.62
CA ASN A 33 -40.64 2.93 -17.51
C ASN A 33 -40.02 1.88 -18.43
N LYS A 34 -38.68 1.86 -18.59
CA LYS A 34 -37.94 0.89 -19.40
C LYS A 34 -37.32 -0.24 -18.58
N HIS A 35 -37.37 -0.19 -17.24
CA HIS A 35 -36.69 -1.17 -16.39
C HIS A 35 -37.12 -2.62 -16.69
N SER A 36 -38.42 -2.88 -16.78
CA SER A 36 -38.93 -4.23 -17.09
C SER A 36 -38.47 -4.72 -18.48
N ALA A 37 -38.44 -3.82 -19.47
CA ALA A 37 -38.00 -4.17 -20.83
C ALA A 37 -36.51 -4.56 -20.85
N VAL A 38 -35.67 -3.81 -20.15
CA VAL A 38 -34.23 -4.10 -20.03
C VAL A 38 -33.98 -5.41 -19.29
N VAL A 39 -34.67 -5.66 -18.17
CA VAL A 39 -34.53 -6.92 -17.43
C VAL A 39 -34.95 -8.11 -18.30
N THR A 40 -36.03 -7.96 -19.07
CA THR A 40 -36.50 -8.98 -20.01
C THR A 40 -35.45 -9.26 -21.09
N ASP A 41 -34.90 -8.22 -21.70
CA ASP A 41 -33.92 -8.32 -22.80
C ASP A 41 -32.61 -8.96 -22.33
N VAL A 42 -32.03 -8.45 -21.25
CA VAL A 42 -30.74 -8.92 -20.72
C VAL A 42 -30.80 -10.37 -20.23
N LEU A 43 -31.92 -10.79 -19.63
CA LEU A 43 -32.07 -12.13 -19.08
C LEU A 43 -32.74 -13.12 -20.05
N GLY A 44 -33.10 -12.70 -21.27
CA GLY A 44 -33.80 -13.55 -22.22
C GLY A 44 -35.17 -14.06 -21.72
N LEU A 45 -35.84 -13.29 -20.86
CA LEU A 45 -37.12 -13.66 -20.27
C LEU A 45 -38.29 -13.23 -21.17
N SER A 46 -39.50 -13.71 -20.89
CA SER A 46 -40.71 -13.07 -21.43
C SER A 46 -41.01 -11.74 -20.72
N TYR A 47 -41.76 -10.84 -21.38
CA TYR A 47 -42.13 -9.54 -20.82
C TYR A 47 -42.86 -9.67 -19.47
N SER A 48 -43.78 -10.64 -19.36
CA SER A 48 -44.50 -10.93 -18.10
C SER A 48 -43.54 -11.38 -16.99
N GLN A 49 -42.57 -12.24 -17.30
CA GLN A 49 -41.56 -12.69 -16.34
C GLN A 49 -40.67 -11.53 -15.86
N GLY A 50 -40.12 -10.72 -16.78
CA GLY A 50 -39.27 -9.58 -16.41
C GLY A 50 -40.02 -8.51 -15.60
N ASN A 51 -41.27 -8.20 -15.98
CA ASN A 51 -42.09 -7.29 -15.19
C ASN A 51 -42.37 -7.83 -13.78
N ARG A 52 -42.64 -9.15 -13.65
CA ARG A 52 -42.86 -9.80 -12.35
C ARG A 52 -41.61 -9.76 -11.45
N ARG A 53 -40.40 -9.84 -12.02
CA ARG A 53 -39.15 -9.72 -11.26
C ARG A 53 -38.98 -8.39 -10.53
N LEU A 54 -39.53 -7.30 -11.09
CA LEU A 54 -39.41 -5.95 -10.52
C LEU A 54 -40.62 -5.49 -9.71
N THR A 55 -41.80 -6.06 -9.95
CA THR A 55 -43.08 -5.59 -9.38
C THR A 55 -43.71 -6.56 -8.37
N THR A 56 -43.41 -7.85 -8.49
CA THR A 56 -43.94 -8.89 -7.59
C THR A 56 -42.87 -9.32 -6.58
N ARG A 57 -43.25 -10.00 -5.50
CA ARG A 57 -42.30 -10.73 -4.64
C ARG A 57 -41.72 -11.98 -5.33
N ALA A 58 -41.26 -11.84 -6.57
CA ALA A 58 -40.57 -12.89 -7.28
C ALA A 58 -39.18 -13.12 -6.65
N THR A 59 -38.78 -14.38 -6.56
CA THR A 59 -37.40 -14.76 -6.25
C THR A 59 -36.47 -14.26 -7.34
N TRP A 60 -35.19 -14.08 -7.03
CA TRP A 60 -34.14 -13.75 -7.98
C TRP A 60 -33.04 -14.79 -7.83
N GLU A 61 -32.56 -15.37 -8.93
CA GLU A 61 -31.39 -16.24 -8.88
C GLU A 61 -30.12 -15.39 -8.88
N LEU A 62 -29.09 -15.89 -8.21
CA LEU A 62 -27.81 -15.18 -8.09
C LEU A 62 -27.15 -14.96 -9.46
N GLU A 63 -27.28 -15.94 -10.36
CA GLU A 63 -26.77 -15.87 -11.74
C GLU A 63 -27.49 -14.81 -12.57
N GLU A 64 -28.80 -14.60 -12.36
CA GLU A 64 -29.56 -13.53 -13.02
C GLU A 64 -29.06 -12.15 -12.59
N LEU A 65 -28.79 -11.98 -11.29
CA LEU A 65 -28.22 -10.75 -10.75
C LEU A 65 -26.80 -10.50 -11.28
N ARG A 66 -25.97 -11.54 -11.32
CA ARG A 66 -24.61 -11.46 -11.89
C ARG A 66 -24.65 -11.06 -13.36
N THR A 67 -25.50 -11.69 -14.15
CA THR A 67 -25.66 -11.40 -15.59
C THR A 67 -26.06 -9.94 -15.83
N LEU A 68 -27.01 -9.42 -15.04
CA LEU A 68 -27.39 -8.01 -15.11
C LEU A 68 -26.26 -7.07 -14.71
N ALA A 69 -25.51 -7.38 -13.65
CA ALA A 69 -24.37 -6.56 -13.23
C ALA A 69 -23.31 -6.49 -14.34
N GLU A 70 -22.92 -7.65 -14.88
CA GLU A 70 -21.87 -7.77 -15.91
C GLU A 70 -22.26 -7.08 -17.22
N HIS A 71 -23.55 -7.08 -17.59
CA HIS A 71 -24.04 -6.32 -18.75
C HIS A 71 -23.71 -4.82 -18.67
N TYR A 72 -23.66 -4.26 -17.45
CA TYR A 72 -23.31 -2.86 -17.19
C TYR A 72 -21.85 -2.66 -16.75
N GLY A 73 -21.00 -3.70 -16.85
CA GLY A 73 -19.60 -3.65 -16.45
C GLY A 73 -19.38 -3.65 -14.94
N GLU A 74 -20.36 -4.05 -14.15
CA GLU A 74 -20.27 -4.15 -12.70
C GLU A 74 -20.21 -5.59 -12.20
N THR A 75 -19.62 -5.77 -11.03
CA THR A 75 -19.62 -7.01 -10.28
C THR A 75 -20.94 -7.19 -9.51
N LEU A 76 -21.24 -8.43 -9.14
CA LEU A 76 -22.39 -8.73 -8.28
C LEU A 76 -22.32 -7.97 -6.93
N THR A 77 -21.11 -7.78 -6.40
CA THR A 77 -20.88 -7.01 -5.16
C THR A 77 -21.32 -5.56 -5.33
N GLU A 78 -20.92 -4.89 -6.41
CA GLU A 78 -21.31 -3.50 -6.71
C GLU A 78 -22.83 -3.36 -6.93
N LEU A 79 -23.47 -4.37 -7.56
CA LEU A 79 -24.92 -4.45 -7.67
C LEU A 79 -25.60 -4.46 -6.30
N VAL A 80 -25.20 -5.35 -5.40
CA VAL A 80 -25.85 -5.51 -4.09
C VAL A 80 -25.49 -4.39 -3.10
N SER A 81 -24.36 -3.72 -3.31
CA SER A 81 -23.96 -2.53 -2.56
C SER A 81 -24.83 -1.31 -2.85
N LEU A 82 -25.78 -1.39 -3.80
CA LEU A 82 -26.68 -0.27 -4.18
C LEU A 82 -25.93 1.00 -4.61
N GLY A 83 -24.70 0.85 -5.12
CA GLY A 83 -23.83 2.00 -5.41
C GLY A 83 -23.34 2.74 -4.16
N GLN A 84 -23.56 2.20 -2.94
CA GLN A 84 -22.92 2.68 -1.73
C GLN A 84 -21.49 2.16 -1.65
N HIS A 85 -20.63 2.73 -2.48
CA HIS A 85 -19.20 2.65 -2.27
C HIS A 85 -18.80 3.91 -1.53
N ASP A 86 -18.22 3.74 -0.35
CA ASP A 86 -17.49 4.84 0.25
C ASP A 86 -16.35 5.17 -0.71
N GLU A 87 -16.27 6.42 -1.17
CA GLU A 87 -15.14 6.91 -1.95
C GLU A 87 -13.88 6.75 -1.09
N MET A 88 -12.96 5.93 -1.58
CA MET A 88 -11.73 5.61 -0.87
C MET A 88 -10.62 6.55 -1.37
N GLU A 89 -9.98 7.26 -0.44
CA GLU A 89 -8.81 8.10 -0.71
C GLU A 89 -7.53 7.30 -0.40
N ASP A 90 -6.46 7.50 -1.19
CA ASP A 90 -5.14 6.95 -0.87
C ASP A 90 -4.58 7.66 0.36
N ALA A 91 -4.02 6.86 1.28
CA ALA A 91 -3.45 7.33 2.53
C ALA A 91 -2.29 6.43 2.98
N THR A 92 -1.62 6.83 4.06
CA THR A 92 -0.55 6.06 4.68
C THR A 92 -0.88 5.78 6.13
N LEU A 93 -0.95 4.50 6.52
CA LEU A 93 -1.09 4.08 7.91
C LEU A 93 0.27 4.14 8.60
N VAL A 94 0.39 4.99 9.61
CA VAL A 94 1.60 5.13 10.41
C VAL A 94 1.40 4.40 11.74
N THR A 95 2.22 3.39 11.99
CA THR A 95 2.20 2.58 13.22
C THR A 95 3.61 2.54 13.81
N GLY A 96 3.89 3.39 14.80
CA GLY A 96 5.25 3.55 15.34
C GLY A 96 6.21 4.05 14.26
N THR A 97 7.22 3.25 13.93
CA THR A 97 8.20 3.55 12.86
C THR A 97 7.80 2.99 11.49
N THR A 98 6.69 2.24 11.42
CA THR A 98 6.26 1.58 10.19
C THR A 98 5.23 2.44 9.46
N SER A 99 5.38 2.51 8.15
CA SER A 99 4.51 3.24 7.24
C SER A 99 3.99 2.27 6.18
N THR A 100 2.67 2.14 6.05
CA THR A 100 2.04 1.19 5.14
C THR A 100 1.00 1.91 4.27
N PRO A 101 1.09 1.82 2.92
CA PRO A 101 0.05 2.33 2.04
C PRO A 101 -1.32 1.73 2.38
N CYS A 102 -2.35 2.56 2.39
CA CYS A 102 -3.71 2.14 2.67
C CYS A 102 -4.70 2.99 1.88
N ARG A 103 -5.94 2.53 1.84
CA ARG A 103 -7.07 3.27 1.28
C ARG A 103 -8.09 3.52 2.37
N VAL A 104 -8.67 4.71 2.41
CA VAL A 104 -9.53 5.15 3.52
C VAL A 104 -10.82 5.78 3.02
N ALA A 105 -11.95 5.35 3.59
CA ALA A 105 -13.21 6.07 3.47
C ALA A 105 -13.28 7.15 4.54
N ARG A 106 -13.22 8.41 4.12
CA ARG A 106 -13.27 9.55 5.04
C ARG A 106 -14.66 9.68 5.67
N GLY A 107 -14.66 9.78 7.00
CA GLY A 107 -15.81 10.12 7.82
C GLY A 107 -15.96 11.63 8.06
N PRO A 108 -16.88 12.03 8.95
CA PRO A 108 -17.03 13.43 9.33
C PRO A 108 -15.78 13.99 10.02
N ALA A 109 -15.65 15.32 10.00
CA ALA A 109 -14.60 16.03 10.74
C ALA A 109 -14.76 15.83 12.26
N VAL A 110 -13.65 15.52 12.94
CA VAL A 110 -13.62 15.25 14.37
C VAL A 110 -12.77 16.30 15.07
N HIS A 111 -13.30 16.86 16.15
CA HIS A 111 -12.63 17.90 16.93
C HIS A 111 -11.98 17.35 18.21
N LYS A 112 -12.51 16.23 18.73
CA LYS A 112 -12.01 15.55 19.94
C LYS A 112 -12.15 14.04 19.78
N PRO A 113 -11.25 13.40 19.01
CA PRO A 113 -11.30 11.96 18.85
C PRO A 113 -10.98 11.25 20.17
N ARG A 114 -11.52 10.04 20.33
CA ARG A 114 -11.19 9.18 21.47
C ARG A 114 -9.71 8.80 21.42
N LEU A 115 -9.00 8.91 22.55
CA LEU A 115 -7.60 8.49 22.65
C LEU A 115 -7.45 7.02 22.18
N GLY A 116 -6.49 6.80 21.29
CA GLY A 116 -6.21 5.49 20.69
C GLY A 116 -7.15 5.09 19.53
N ALA A 117 -8.15 5.89 19.18
CA ALA A 117 -8.89 5.70 17.92
C ALA A 117 -8.01 6.10 16.73
N LEU A 118 -8.13 5.42 15.59
CA LEU A 118 -7.47 5.87 14.36
C LEU A 118 -8.22 7.04 13.76
N VAL A 119 -7.49 8.07 13.34
CA VAL A 119 -8.02 9.23 12.64
C VAL A 119 -7.28 9.44 11.33
N LEU A 120 -7.99 9.99 10.35
CA LEU A 120 -7.41 10.48 9.11
C LEU A 120 -7.07 11.95 9.28
N THR A 121 -5.84 12.33 8.99
CA THR A 121 -5.43 13.74 9.00
C THR A 121 -4.53 14.05 7.80
N LYS A 122 -4.54 15.31 7.38
CA LYS A 122 -3.67 15.80 6.32
C LYS A 122 -2.44 16.44 6.95
N VAL A 123 -1.26 15.91 6.65
CA VAL A 123 0.03 16.48 7.06
C VAL A 123 0.77 16.83 5.78
N ASP A 124 1.14 18.10 5.65
CA ASP A 124 1.63 18.69 4.40
C ASP A 124 0.67 18.43 3.22
N ALA A 125 1.04 17.56 2.29
CA ALA A 125 0.23 17.20 1.13
C ALA A 125 -0.44 15.81 1.25
N ASP A 126 -0.01 14.99 2.20
CA ASP A 126 -0.33 13.57 2.26
C ASP A 126 -1.38 13.26 3.33
N TRP A 127 -2.21 12.26 3.01
CA TRP A 127 -3.18 11.73 3.95
C TRP A 127 -2.54 10.67 4.83
N LEU A 128 -2.58 10.89 6.15
CA LEU A 128 -2.04 9.97 7.14
C LEU A 128 -3.16 9.41 8.02
N VAL A 129 -3.11 8.10 8.25
CA VAL A 129 -3.90 7.41 9.26
C VAL A 129 -3.02 7.16 10.48
N LEU A 130 -3.40 7.73 11.61
CA LEU A 130 -2.61 7.66 12.85
C LEU A 130 -3.50 7.58 14.09
N PRO A 131 -3.00 7.04 15.21
CA PRO A 131 -3.72 7.09 16.49
C PRO A 131 -3.98 8.54 16.91
N ALA A 132 -5.20 8.81 17.34
CA ALA A 132 -5.63 10.09 17.86
C ALA A 132 -4.79 10.51 19.06
N GLU A 133 -4.11 11.65 18.92
CA GLU A 133 -3.41 12.33 20.00
C GLU A 133 -4.32 13.38 20.69
N PRO A 134 -4.03 13.75 21.95
CA PRO A 134 -4.86 14.70 22.70
C PRO A 134 -4.98 16.07 22.03
N ASN A 135 -3.94 16.49 21.31
CA ASN A 135 -3.83 17.79 20.64
C ASN A 135 -3.45 17.59 19.17
N LEU A 136 -4.44 17.36 18.33
CA LEU A 136 -4.22 17.32 16.88
C LEU A 136 -3.90 18.72 16.37
N ALA A 137 -2.71 18.90 15.78
CA ALA A 137 -2.28 20.16 15.19
C ALA A 137 -3.06 20.50 13.90
N THR A 138 -3.63 19.49 13.25
CA THR A 138 -4.34 19.58 11.97
C THR A 138 -5.75 18.99 12.10
N GLN A 139 -6.66 19.41 11.21
CA GLN A 139 -8.03 18.90 11.18
C GLN A 139 -8.04 17.38 10.95
N ALA A 140 -8.63 16.64 11.90
CA ALA A 140 -8.81 15.21 11.77
C ALA A 140 -10.23 14.85 11.32
N TYR A 141 -10.35 13.66 10.74
CA TYR A 141 -11.59 13.06 10.28
C TYR A 141 -11.69 11.64 10.83
N ASP A 142 -12.93 11.23 11.13
CA ASP A 142 -13.22 9.84 11.44
C ASP A 142 -12.93 8.95 10.23
N ILE A 143 -12.73 7.67 10.48
CA ILE A 143 -12.53 6.67 9.44
C ILE A 143 -13.73 5.73 9.42
N LYS A 144 -14.49 5.74 8.32
CA LYS A 144 -15.62 4.81 8.13
C LYS A 144 -15.15 3.41 7.75
N ARG A 145 -14.09 3.35 6.93
CA ARG A 145 -13.48 2.13 6.43
C ARG A 145 -12.00 2.37 6.20
N LEU A 146 -11.19 1.43 6.66
CA LEU A 146 -9.76 1.39 6.41
C LEU A 146 -9.47 0.08 5.69
N LEU A 147 -8.92 0.19 4.49
CA LEU A 147 -8.41 -0.94 3.74
C LEU A 147 -6.89 -0.85 3.74
N VAL A 148 -6.26 -1.71 4.53
CA VAL A 148 -4.82 -1.91 4.46
C VAL A 148 -4.61 -3.06 3.49
N GLU A 149 -4.06 -2.75 2.32
CA GLU A 149 -3.54 -3.75 1.40
C GLU A 149 -2.04 -3.81 1.69
N PRO A 150 -1.61 -4.62 2.67
CA PRO A 150 -0.19 -4.82 2.90
C PRO A 150 0.35 -5.35 1.59
N SER A 151 1.07 -4.50 0.86
CA SER A 151 1.65 -4.94 -0.38
C SER A 151 2.69 -5.99 0.01
N SER A 152 2.36 -7.26 -0.25
CA SER A 152 3.33 -8.35 -0.28
C SER A 152 4.34 -8.16 -1.41
N ALA A 153 4.40 -6.98 -2.05
CA ALA A 153 5.58 -6.51 -2.75
C ALA A 153 6.76 -6.80 -1.82
N THR A 154 7.51 -7.83 -2.20
CA THR A 154 8.53 -8.49 -1.41
C THR A 154 9.25 -7.48 -0.54
N SER A 155 9.25 -7.70 0.78
CA SER A 155 10.05 -6.90 1.71
C SER A 155 11.42 -6.67 1.08
N ARG A 156 11.80 -5.39 0.91
CA ARG A 156 12.96 -5.02 0.09
C ARG A 156 14.17 -5.80 0.60
N ARG A 157 14.80 -6.58 -0.28
CA ARG A 157 15.92 -7.44 0.08
C ARG A 157 17.17 -6.58 0.21
N ILE A 158 17.71 -6.49 1.41
CA ILE A 158 18.86 -5.62 1.70
C ILE A 158 20.11 -6.45 1.95
N ALA A 159 21.17 -6.27 1.17
CA ALA A 159 22.44 -6.88 1.48
C ALA A 159 23.19 -6.04 2.53
N VAL A 160 23.64 -6.67 3.61
CA VAL A 160 24.43 -6.04 4.66
C VAL A 160 25.82 -6.66 4.63
N LEU A 161 26.86 -5.86 4.36
CA LEU A 161 28.25 -6.31 4.38
C LEU A 161 28.99 -5.65 5.54
N ASP A 162 29.56 -6.45 6.43
CA ASP A 162 30.46 -6.02 7.50
C ASP A 162 31.38 -7.21 7.82
N ASP A 163 32.69 -6.97 7.96
CA ASP A 163 33.67 -8.02 8.26
C ASP A 163 33.52 -8.57 9.69
N HIS A 164 32.83 -7.83 10.57
CA HIS A 164 32.46 -8.28 11.91
C HIS A 164 31.06 -8.91 11.92
N PRO A 165 30.93 -10.24 12.10
CA PRO A 165 29.64 -10.93 12.05
C PRO A 165 28.61 -10.41 13.06
N GLU A 166 29.06 -9.98 14.24
CA GLU A 166 28.20 -9.42 15.28
C GLU A 166 27.58 -8.08 14.85
N SER A 167 28.38 -7.20 14.23
CA SER A 167 27.93 -5.92 13.67
C SER A 167 26.92 -6.15 12.54
N ALA A 168 27.25 -7.03 11.58
CA ALA A 168 26.34 -7.41 10.50
C ALA A 168 25.00 -7.92 11.05
N GLN A 169 25.03 -8.79 12.06
CA GLN A 169 23.83 -9.39 12.64
C GLN A 169 22.97 -8.38 13.41
N LEU A 170 23.58 -7.38 14.06
CA LEU A 170 22.85 -6.27 14.70
C LEU A 170 22.08 -5.44 13.67
N ILE A 171 22.74 -5.08 12.56
CA ILE A 171 22.10 -4.35 11.46
C ILE A 171 20.96 -5.17 10.85
N VAL A 172 21.19 -6.46 10.56
CA VAL A 172 20.15 -7.39 10.07
C VAL A 172 18.95 -7.43 11.00
N SER A 173 19.17 -7.59 12.31
CA SER A 173 18.08 -7.71 13.28
C SER A 173 17.24 -6.43 13.33
N TYR A 174 17.90 -5.27 13.29
CA TYR A 174 17.22 -3.99 13.28
C TYR A 174 16.43 -3.75 11.98
N LEU A 175 17.02 -4.03 10.82
CA LEU A 175 16.36 -3.87 9.52
C LEU A 175 15.15 -4.80 9.37
N LYS A 176 15.19 -6.02 9.92
CA LYS A 176 14.02 -6.91 10.00
C LYS A 176 12.86 -6.28 10.77
N THR A 177 13.14 -5.69 11.93
CA THR A 177 12.13 -4.98 12.72
C THR A 177 11.57 -3.75 11.98
N ALA A 178 12.38 -3.12 11.13
CA ALA A 178 11.97 -2.01 10.27
C ALA A 178 11.21 -2.45 9.00
N GLY A 179 10.98 -3.75 8.79
CA GLY A 179 10.16 -4.28 7.68
C GLY A 179 10.93 -4.62 6.40
N PHE A 180 12.25 -4.69 6.44
CA PHE A 180 13.12 -5.14 5.34
C PHE A 180 13.41 -6.66 5.40
N ASP A 181 13.91 -7.24 4.30
CA ASP A 181 14.42 -8.63 4.22
C ASP A 181 15.96 -8.63 4.09
N PRO A 182 16.70 -8.33 5.18
CA PRO A 182 18.14 -8.18 5.12
C PRO A 182 18.89 -9.53 5.15
N VAL A 183 19.97 -9.62 4.39
CA VAL A 183 20.90 -10.76 4.34
C VAL A 183 22.31 -10.27 4.68
N ALA A 184 22.93 -10.87 5.70
CA ALA A 184 24.29 -10.55 6.11
C ALA A 184 25.33 -11.26 5.23
N PHE A 185 26.41 -10.53 4.96
CA PHE A 185 27.63 -10.97 4.32
C PHE A 185 28.82 -10.50 5.13
N THR A 186 29.84 -11.34 5.20
CA THR A 186 31.14 -11.04 5.84
C THR A 186 32.30 -11.12 4.86
N ASN A 187 31.99 -11.31 3.57
CA ASN A 187 32.98 -11.43 2.49
C ASN A 187 32.45 -10.78 1.21
N LEU A 188 33.29 -9.92 0.60
CA LEU A 188 33.11 -9.28 -0.70
C LEU A 188 32.75 -10.26 -1.82
N ASP A 189 33.42 -11.41 -1.92
CA ASP A 189 33.18 -12.36 -3.03
C ASP A 189 31.73 -12.84 -3.07
N ARG A 190 31.18 -13.14 -1.88
CA ARG A 190 29.83 -13.70 -1.75
C ARG A 190 28.76 -12.67 -2.06
N ILE A 191 28.93 -11.45 -1.57
CA ILE A 191 28.00 -10.37 -1.87
C ILE A 191 28.10 -9.94 -3.34
N ALA A 192 29.30 -9.93 -3.94
CA ALA A 192 29.48 -9.58 -5.34
C ALA A 192 28.76 -10.57 -6.27
N ALA A 193 28.84 -11.88 -5.97
CA ALA A 193 28.12 -12.90 -6.72
C ALA A 193 26.59 -12.74 -6.64
N SER A 194 26.04 -12.59 -5.44
CA SER A 194 24.59 -12.37 -5.26
C SER A 194 24.13 -11.00 -5.81
N ALA A 195 24.97 -9.98 -5.70
CA ALA A 195 24.72 -8.69 -6.30
C ALA A 195 24.63 -8.84 -7.82
N ALA A 196 25.57 -9.52 -8.49
CA ALA A 196 25.53 -9.73 -9.93
C ALA A 196 24.26 -10.45 -10.42
N ALA A 197 23.71 -11.35 -9.60
CA ALA A 197 22.43 -12.02 -9.85
C ALA A 197 21.17 -11.14 -9.66
N GLY A 198 21.33 -9.90 -9.17
CA GLY A 198 20.21 -8.97 -8.98
C GLY A 198 19.30 -9.31 -7.81
N GLU A 199 19.82 -10.00 -6.79
CA GLU A 199 19.01 -10.54 -5.68
C GLU A 199 18.56 -9.51 -4.63
N PHE A 200 19.04 -8.27 -4.72
CA PHE A 200 18.87 -7.25 -3.69
C PHE A 200 18.36 -5.93 -4.26
N ASP A 201 17.45 -5.31 -3.50
CA ASP A 201 16.89 -3.99 -3.76
C ASP A 201 17.77 -2.86 -3.22
N GLY A 202 18.60 -3.12 -2.21
CA GLY A 202 19.48 -2.12 -1.60
C GLY A 202 20.62 -2.71 -0.79
N TYR A 203 21.54 -1.84 -0.38
CA TYR A 203 22.82 -2.24 0.22
C TYR A 203 23.20 -1.39 1.42
N VAL A 204 23.72 -2.02 2.47
CA VAL A 204 24.45 -1.41 3.58
C VAL A 204 25.84 -2.02 3.60
N LEU A 205 26.88 -1.23 3.32
CA LEU A 205 28.22 -1.72 3.07
C LEU A 205 29.22 -1.08 4.02
N ASP A 206 29.97 -1.86 4.79
CA ASP A 206 31.19 -1.38 5.42
C ASP A 206 32.24 -1.06 4.36
N TRP A 207 32.84 0.13 4.40
CA TRP A 207 33.74 0.61 3.35
C TRP A 207 34.98 -0.28 3.22
N ILE A 208 35.51 -0.69 4.37
CA ILE A 208 36.73 -1.48 4.50
C ILE A 208 36.35 -2.86 4.99
N ILE A 209 36.83 -3.91 4.32
CA ILE A 209 36.63 -5.30 4.70
C ILE A 209 37.99 -5.92 4.93
N VAL A 210 38.25 -6.38 6.16
CA VAL A 210 39.51 -7.05 6.49
C VAL A 210 39.26 -8.55 6.58
N LYS A 211 39.96 -9.31 5.74
CA LYS A 211 39.89 -10.78 5.74
C LYS A 211 41.29 -11.37 5.61
N ASP A 212 41.64 -12.28 6.51
CA ASP A 212 42.94 -12.96 6.52
C ASP A 212 44.14 -11.98 6.50
N SER A 213 44.01 -10.82 7.16
CA SER A 213 44.98 -9.71 7.17
C SER A 213 45.17 -8.97 5.84
N ILE A 214 44.30 -9.21 4.86
CA ILE A 214 44.20 -8.44 3.62
C ILE A 214 43.06 -7.45 3.79
N GLN A 215 43.31 -6.19 3.42
CA GLN A 215 42.34 -5.10 3.47
C GLN A 215 41.86 -4.82 2.05
N ASP A 216 40.54 -4.94 1.83
CA ASP A 216 39.88 -4.61 0.58
C ASP A 216 38.81 -3.53 0.80
N THR A 217 38.44 -2.83 -0.28
CA THR A 217 37.37 -1.82 -0.26
C THR A 217 36.17 -2.23 -1.10
N VAL A 218 35.00 -1.69 -0.78
CA VAL A 218 33.75 -1.94 -1.54
C VAL A 218 33.64 -1.14 -2.84
N SER A 219 34.68 -0.40 -3.24
CA SER A 219 34.65 0.54 -4.37
C SER A 219 34.22 -0.13 -5.67
N ASP A 220 34.81 -1.29 -5.99
CA ASP A 220 34.47 -2.07 -7.19
C ASP A 220 33.06 -2.66 -7.13
N LEU A 221 32.63 -3.11 -5.95
CA LEU A 221 31.27 -3.59 -5.73
C LEU A 221 30.24 -2.48 -5.97
N VAL A 222 30.49 -1.28 -5.44
CA VAL A 222 29.63 -0.11 -5.66
C VAL A 222 29.56 0.24 -7.14
N ALA A 223 30.70 0.25 -7.84
CA ALA A 223 30.74 0.51 -9.27
C ALA A 223 29.92 -0.53 -10.06
N ALA A 224 30.03 -1.82 -9.71
CA ALA A 224 29.27 -2.89 -10.34
C ALA A 224 27.76 -2.78 -10.10
N ILE A 225 27.34 -2.46 -8.86
CA ILE A 225 25.92 -2.24 -8.53
C ILE A 225 25.39 -1.04 -9.34
N ARG A 226 26.11 0.07 -9.36
CA ARG A 226 25.74 1.30 -10.08
C ARG A 226 25.67 1.13 -11.59
N ALA A 227 26.53 0.28 -12.16
CA ALA A 227 26.50 -0.03 -13.59
C ALA A 227 25.23 -0.78 -14.00
N ARG A 228 24.67 -1.61 -13.09
CA ARG A 228 23.42 -2.32 -13.32
C ARG A 228 22.20 -1.47 -12.99
N ASP A 229 22.24 -0.78 -11.86
CA ASP A 229 21.17 0.08 -11.37
C ASP A 229 21.76 1.39 -10.81
N ALA A 230 21.61 2.45 -11.61
CA ALA A 230 22.09 3.78 -11.28
C ALA A 230 21.41 4.38 -10.04
N HIS A 231 20.22 3.90 -9.68
CA HIS A 231 19.39 4.45 -8.60
C HIS A 231 19.30 3.54 -7.37
N CYS A 232 19.87 2.35 -7.41
CA CYS A 232 19.86 1.40 -6.28
C CYS A 232 20.30 2.07 -4.97
N PRO A 233 19.53 1.99 -3.87
CA PRO A 233 19.95 2.53 -2.59
C PRO A 233 21.22 1.86 -2.05
N ILE A 234 22.26 2.67 -1.80
CA ILE A 234 23.51 2.21 -1.19
C ILE A 234 23.85 3.14 -0.02
N VAL A 235 23.92 2.54 1.16
CA VAL A 235 24.43 3.15 2.39
C VAL A 235 25.82 2.60 2.66
N VAL A 236 26.79 3.47 2.91
CA VAL A 236 28.16 3.08 3.27
C VAL A 236 28.45 3.45 4.72
N LEU A 237 29.01 2.51 5.46
CA LEU A 237 29.51 2.69 6.82
C LEU A 237 31.03 2.84 6.77
N THR A 238 31.59 3.78 7.52
CA THR A 238 33.05 3.99 7.58
C THR A 238 33.52 4.15 9.02
N GLY A 239 34.62 3.49 9.39
CA GLY A 239 35.26 3.65 10.70
C GLY A 239 36.22 4.84 10.69
N GLN A 240 35.93 5.86 11.51
CA GLN A 240 36.72 7.08 11.76
C GLN A 240 37.68 7.53 10.64
N MET A 241 37.25 8.57 9.92
CA MET A 241 37.98 9.32 8.87
C MET A 241 39.25 10.06 9.39
N ARG A 242 39.82 9.68 10.54
CA ARG A 242 40.85 10.45 11.26
C ARG A 242 42.27 9.91 11.15
N ASN A 243 42.51 8.71 10.62
CA ASN A 243 43.82 8.05 10.75
C ASN A 243 44.59 7.76 9.44
N GLY A 244 44.14 8.21 8.26
CA GLY A 244 44.91 7.94 7.03
C GLY A 244 44.43 8.73 5.81
N ILE A 245 45.29 9.64 5.34
CA ILE A 245 45.03 10.61 4.25
C ILE A 245 44.67 9.94 2.89
N ALA A 246 44.96 8.64 2.73
CA ALA A 246 44.70 7.90 1.49
C ALA A 246 43.23 7.48 1.31
N ASP A 247 42.55 7.07 2.39
CA ASP A 247 41.17 6.57 2.31
C ASP A 247 40.14 7.69 2.13
N GLU A 248 40.41 8.87 2.71
CA GLU A 248 39.49 10.01 2.67
C GLU A 248 39.31 10.56 1.24
N ALA A 249 40.38 10.59 0.45
CA ALA A 249 40.34 11.05 -0.94
C ALA A 249 39.59 10.05 -1.85
N GLU A 250 39.75 8.75 -1.62
CA GLU A 250 39.03 7.71 -2.35
C GLU A 250 37.54 7.74 -2.01
N ILE A 251 37.20 7.85 -0.72
CA ILE A 251 35.83 8.02 -0.22
C ILE A 251 35.20 9.28 -0.83
N ALA A 252 35.89 10.43 -0.79
CA ALA A 252 35.39 11.68 -1.36
C ALA A 252 35.15 11.57 -2.89
N THR A 253 36.01 10.85 -3.59
CA THR A 253 35.85 10.57 -5.03
C THR A 253 34.62 9.69 -5.28
N ALA A 254 34.44 8.63 -4.49
CA ALA A 254 33.26 7.77 -4.56
C ALA A 254 31.96 8.52 -4.22
N MET A 255 32.00 9.42 -3.22
CA MET A 255 30.89 10.30 -2.85
C MET A 255 30.46 11.18 -4.03
N ALA A 256 31.42 11.88 -4.64
CA ALA A 256 31.16 12.77 -5.76
C ALA A 256 30.63 12.01 -6.99
N LYS A 257 31.14 10.80 -7.23
CA LYS A 257 30.81 10.01 -8.42
C LYS A 257 29.47 9.27 -8.30
N TYR A 258 29.17 8.68 -7.15
CA TYR A 258 28.08 7.69 -7.02
C TYR A 258 26.92 8.12 -6.11
N ARG A 259 26.93 9.36 -5.58
CA ARG A 259 25.88 9.94 -4.72
C ARG A 259 25.49 9.02 -3.55
N LEU A 260 26.48 8.40 -2.91
CA LEU A 260 26.29 7.46 -1.82
C LEU A 260 25.95 8.20 -0.52
N LYS A 261 25.19 7.55 0.36
CA LYS A 261 24.96 8.04 1.74
C LYS A 261 26.00 7.40 2.65
N PHE A 262 26.90 8.21 3.22
CA PHE A 262 27.93 7.74 4.14
C PHE A 262 27.57 8.03 5.60
N PHE A 263 27.88 7.09 6.49
CA PHE A 263 27.76 7.26 7.93
C PHE A 263 29.03 6.80 8.64
N GLU A 264 29.50 7.61 9.59
CA GLU A 264 30.62 7.25 10.45
C GLU A 264 30.15 6.26 11.53
N LYS A 265 30.92 5.19 11.76
CA LYS A 265 30.69 4.22 12.83
C LYS A 265 31.08 4.82 14.19
N PRO A 266 30.28 4.64 15.26
CA PRO A 266 29.02 3.90 15.29
C PRO A 266 27.85 4.71 14.68
N ALA A 267 27.27 4.19 13.60
CA ALA A 267 26.17 4.84 12.91
C ALA A 267 24.84 4.50 13.60
N PRO A 268 23.93 5.47 13.80
CA PRO A 268 22.64 5.18 14.43
C PRO A 268 21.78 4.33 13.50
N LEU A 269 21.45 3.10 13.89
CA LEU A 269 20.61 2.18 13.10
C LEU A 269 19.27 2.79 12.64
N PRO A 270 18.56 3.61 13.45
CA PRO A 270 17.35 4.30 12.98
C PRO A 270 17.57 5.26 11.81
N ILE A 271 18.76 5.86 11.73
CA ILE A 271 19.10 6.77 10.63
C ILE A 271 19.40 5.96 9.36
N ILE A 272 20.04 4.80 9.49
CA ILE A 272 20.30 3.89 8.35
C ILE A 272 18.98 3.41 7.73
N SER A 273 18.02 2.97 8.56
CA SER A 273 16.73 2.50 8.06
C SER A 273 15.93 3.62 7.39
N ALA A 274 15.89 4.81 7.99
CA ALA A 274 15.25 5.98 7.39
C ALA A 274 15.91 6.36 6.06
N ALA A 275 17.25 6.35 6.00
CA ALA A 275 18.00 6.65 4.79
C ALA A 275 17.67 5.67 3.65
N LEU A 276 17.52 4.37 3.95
CA LEU A 276 17.07 3.35 2.98
C LEU A 276 15.63 3.63 2.53
N ALA A 277 14.69 3.79 3.46
CA ALA A 277 13.28 4.03 3.17
C ALA A 277 13.06 5.27 2.28
N THR A 278 13.73 6.39 2.59
CA THR A 278 13.67 7.60 1.77
C THR A 278 14.22 7.37 0.36
N SER A 279 15.28 6.57 0.22
CA SER A 279 15.88 6.30 -1.10
C SER A 279 14.97 5.46 -1.99
N PHE A 280 14.22 4.52 -1.40
CA PHE A 280 13.21 3.74 -2.12
C PHE A 280 11.96 4.54 -2.51
N SER A 281 11.67 5.63 -1.81
CA SER A 281 10.50 6.48 -2.10
C SER A 281 10.77 7.57 -3.15
N ALA A 282 12.05 7.84 -3.44
CA ALA A 282 12.50 8.87 -4.36
C ALA A 282 12.88 8.33 -5.77
N ALA A 283 12.77 7.02 -5.98
CA ALA A 283 13.03 6.32 -7.23
C ALA A 283 11.71 5.99 -7.95
#